data_AF-A0A6B0S1W5-F1
#
_entry.id   AF-A0A6B0S1W5-F1
#
_cell.length_a   1.000
_cell.length_b   1.000
_cell.length_c   1.000
_cell.angle_alpha   90.00
_cell.angle_beta   90.00
_cell.angle_gamma   90.00
#
_symmetry.space_group_name_H-M   'P 1'
#
loop_
_entity.id
_entity.type
_entity.pdbx_description
1 polymer ?
#
loop_
_entity_poly.entity_id
_entity_poly.type
_entity_poly.pdbx_seq_one_letter_code
_entity_poly.pdbx_strand_id
1 'polypeptide(L)'
;MIDMEGLLGATVNLSQRIRLLLKVLAISDLVIYRTHADQLHNDLFKFLGDASEAYLKHFTKELKATTAHCGLDVPLSTLGPAVIMFHETVHTQLLGSDHPSEVPEKLIQDLFWKLGRFPEAFSSIHYKGTRTHNPPTFWASACSGEATGEQYHPSSLAPGRHLQSPEGSE
;
A
#
# COMPACT_ATOMS: atom_id res chain seq x y z
N MET A 1 -2.51 11.25 -9.06
CA MET A 1 -3.05 10.54 -7.88
C MET A 1 -4.52 10.92 -7.77
N ILE A 2 -5.43 9.96 -7.95
CA ILE A 2 -6.87 10.19 -7.79
C ILE A 2 -7.20 9.83 -6.36
N ASP A 3 -7.67 10.80 -5.58
CA ASP A 3 -8.07 10.58 -4.20
C ASP A 3 -9.55 10.17 -4.13
N MET A 4 -9.83 9.13 -3.34
CA MET A 4 -11.16 8.48 -3.26
C MET A 4 -11.61 8.35 -1.80
N GLU A 5 -11.30 9.34 -0.96
CA GLU A 5 -11.81 9.38 0.41
C GLU A 5 -13.35 9.36 0.43
N GLY A 6 -13.92 8.49 1.27
CA GLY A 6 -15.37 8.41 1.52
C GLY A 6 -16.15 7.27 0.85
N LEU A 7 -15.49 6.36 0.11
CA LEU A 7 -16.19 5.27 -0.59
C LEU A 7 -16.87 4.26 0.37
N LEU A 8 -16.32 4.07 1.58
CA LEU A 8 -16.80 3.08 2.58
C LEU A 8 -18.01 3.53 3.44
N GLY A 9 -18.44 4.81 3.41
CA GLY A 9 -19.20 5.39 4.54
C GLY A 9 -20.65 5.92 4.35
N ALA A 10 -21.32 5.88 3.19
CA ALA A 10 -22.69 6.43 3.11
C ALA A 10 -23.65 5.66 2.18
N THR A 11 -24.85 5.41 2.69
CA THR A 11 -25.86 4.44 2.21
C THR A 11 -26.74 4.91 1.04
N VAL A 12 -26.58 6.13 0.52
CA VAL A 12 -27.59 6.73 -0.38
C VAL A 12 -27.32 6.53 -1.89
N ASN A 13 -26.14 6.04 -2.32
CA ASN A 13 -25.91 5.81 -3.77
C ASN A 13 -24.82 4.79 -4.14
N LEU A 14 -24.98 3.54 -3.69
CA LEU A 14 -24.04 2.44 -3.92
C LEU A 14 -23.72 2.25 -5.42
N SER A 15 -24.73 2.27 -6.30
CA SER A 15 -24.53 2.06 -7.74
C SER A 15 -23.72 3.17 -8.41
N GLN A 16 -23.86 4.43 -7.98
CA GLN A 16 -23.05 5.53 -8.51
C GLN A 16 -21.59 5.43 -8.04
N ARG A 17 -21.37 5.07 -6.77
CA ARG A 17 -20.01 4.87 -6.22
C ARG A 17 -19.29 3.71 -6.89
N ILE A 18 -19.96 2.58 -7.07
CA ILE A 18 -19.40 1.44 -7.81
C ILE A 18 -19.05 1.89 -9.23
N ARG A 19 -19.92 2.59 -9.96
CA ARG A 19 -19.60 3.11 -11.30
C ARG A 19 -18.39 4.04 -11.31
N LEU A 20 -18.21 4.88 -10.29
CA LEU A 20 -17.04 5.76 -10.17
C LEU A 20 -15.77 4.95 -9.92
N LEU A 21 -15.80 4.04 -8.95
CA LEU A 21 -14.69 3.14 -8.63
C LEU A 21 -14.25 2.34 -9.84
N LEU A 22 -15.21 1.77 -10.58
CA LEU A 22 -14.92 0.98 -11.78
C LEU A 22 -14.27 1.82 -12.88
N LYS A 23 -14.69 3.07 -13.05
CA LYS A 23 -14.03 3.98 -14.00
C LYS A 23 -12.60 4.27 -13.58
N VAL A 24 -12.36 4.51 -12.29
CA VAL A 24 -11.00 4.75 -11.76
C VAL A 24 -10.13 3.51 -11.96
N LEU A 25 -10.64 2.33 -11.60
CA LEU A 25 -9.93 1.05 -11.80
C LEU A 25 -9.59 0.81 -13.28
N ALA A 26 -10.52 1.09 -14.19
CA ALA A 26 -10.34 0.86 -15.63
C ALA A 26 -9.30 1.75 -16.31
N ILE A 27 -8.92 2.87 -15.70
CA ILE A 27 -7.90 3.78 -16.25
C ILE A 27 -6.60 3.78 -15.45
N SER A 28 -6.51 2.96 -14.40
CA SER A 28 -5.35 2.95 -13.50
C SER A 28 -4.47 1.75 -13.78
N ASP A 29 -3.17 1.97 -13.91
CA ASP A 29 -2.17 0.89 -13.87
C ASP A 29 -1.87 0.46 -12.43
N LEU A 30 -1.98 1.40 -11.48
CA LEU A 30 -1.69 1.23 -10.06
C LEU A 30 -2.74 1.93 -9.19
N VAL A 31 -3.23 1.24 -8.16
CA VAL A 31 -4.11 1.77 -7.13
C VAL A 31 -3.46 1.63 -5.77
N ILE A 32 -3.39 2.73 -5.03
CA ILE A 32 -2.90 2.72 -3.64
C ILE A 32 -4.11 2.87 -2.72
N TYR A 33 -4.39 1.84 -1.93
CA TYR A 33 -5.39 1.90 -0.88
C TYR A 33 -4.70 2.24 0.43
N ARG A 34 -4.95 3.44 0.95
CA ARG A 34 -4.38 3.93 2.22
C ARG A 34 -5.34 3.67 3.37
N THR A 35 -4.81 3.15 4.47
CA THR A 35 -5.55 2.99 5.74
C THR A 35 -4.69 3.39 6.94
N HIS A 36 -5.33 4.05 7.92
CA HIS A 36 -4.78 4.46 9.21
C HIS A 36 -5.36 3.64 10.37
N ALA A 37 -5.75 2.39 10.10
CA ALA A 37 -6.29 1.50 11.12
C ALA A 37 -5.16 0.82 11.90
N ASP A 38 -5.42 0.45 13.15
CA ASP A 38 -4.49 -0.36 13.94
C ASP A 38 -4.36 -1.80 13.40
N GLN A 39 -5.37 -2.29 12.68
CA GLN A 39 -5.37 -3.61 12.05
C GLN A 39 -6.04 -3.57 10.67
N LEU A 40 -5.64 -4.49 9.78
CA LEU A 40 -6.34 -4.69 8.52
C LEU A 40 -7.64 -5.47 8.78
N HIS A 41 -8.76 -4.75 8.78
CA HIS A 41 -10.08 -5.34 9.03
C HIS A 41 -10.61 -6.11 7.83
N ASN A 42 -11.42 -7.15 8.09
CA ASN A 42 -12.06 -7.97 7.06
C ASN A 42 -12.85 -7.17 6.02
N ASP A 43 -13.39 -6.01 6.40
CA ASP A 43 -14.18 -5.17 5.49
C ASP A 43 -13.35 -4.56 4.36
N LEU A 44 -12.04 -4.37 4.57
CA LEU A 44 -11.12 -3.98 3.50
C LEU A 44 -11.03 -5.08 2.43
N PHE A 45 -10.84 -6.32 2.84
CA PHE A 45 -10.73 -7.45 1.93
C PHE A 45 -12.06 -7.72 1.21
N LYS A 46 -13.20 -7.58 1.91
CA LYS A 46 -14.52 -7.61 1.26
C LYS A 46 -14.65 -6.52 0.21
N PHE A 47 -14.30 -5.29 0.56
CA PHE A 47 -14.36 -4.14 -0.34
C PHE A 47 -13.52 -4.36 -1.62
N LEU A 48 -12.26 -4.78 -1.47
CA LEU A 48 -11.38 -5.05 -2.61
C LEU A 48 -11.86 -6.25 -3.44
N GLY A 49 -12.35 -7.30 -2.80
CA GLY A 49 -12.93 -8.45 -3.49
C GLY A 49 -14.19 -8.09 -4.29
N ASP A 50 -15.13 -7.37 -3.68
CA ASP A 50 -16.35 -6.92 -4.33
C ASP A 50 -16.05 -5.93 -5.49
N ALA A 51 -15.04 -5.07 -5.33
CA ALA A 51 -14.57 -4.18 -6.38
C ALA A 51 -13.97 -4.95 -7.57
N SER A 52 -13.17 -5.98 -7.28
CA SER A 52 -12.61 -6.89 -8.28
C SER A 52 -13.72 -7.63 -9.05
N GLU A 53 -14.68 -8.22 -8.34
CA GLU A 53 -15.80 -8.92 -8.97
C GLU A 53 -16.61 -7.97 -9.87
N ALA A 54 -16.92 -6.77 -9.37
CA ALA A 54 -17.62 -5.76 -10.14
C ALA A 54 -16.81 -5.36 -11.40
N TYR A 55 -15.50 -5.19 -11.29
CA TYR A 55 -14.64 -4.86 -12.41
C TYR A 55 -14.72 -5.90 -13.53
N LEU A 56 -14.52 -7.17 -13.19
CA LEU A 56 -14.61 -8.26 -14.16
C LEU A 56 -16.01 -8.35 -14.75
N LYS A 57 -17.05 -8.25 -13.93
CA LYS A 57 -18.45 -8.27 -14.41
C LYS A 57 -18.72 -7.17 -15.44
N HIS A 58 -18.13 -5.99 -15.27
CA HIS A 58 -18.38 -4.85 -16.14
C HIS A 58 -17.49 -4.80 -17.39
N PHE A 59 -16.25 -5.32 -17.32
CA PHE A 59 -15.28 -5.14 -18.40
C PHE A 59 -14.83 -6.44 -19.08
N THR A 60 -15.26 -7.62 -18.63
CA THR A 60 -14.80 -8.91 -19.23
C THR A 60 -14.97 -8.96 -20.74
N LYS A 61 -16.07 -8.42 -21.29
CA LYS A 61 -16.33 -8.45 -22.73
C LYS A 61 -15.28 -7.61 -23.48
N GLU A 62 -15.04 -6.40 -23.01
CA GLU A 62 -14.10 -5.43 -23.57
C GLU A 62 -12.65 -5.90 -23.40
N LEU A 63 -12.30 -6.46 -22.23
CA LEU A 63 -10.98 -7.01 -21.95
C LEU A 63 -10.67 -8.19 -22.89
N LYS A 64 -11.62 -9.13 -23.08
CA LYS A 64 -11.48 -10.24 -24.04
C LYS A 64 -11.37 -9.77 -25.49
N ALA A 65 -12.12 -8.75 -25.88
CA ALA A 65 -12.01 -8.17 -27.21
C ALA A 65 -10.62 -7.55 -27.42
N THR A 66 -10.07 -6.91 -26.39
CA THR A 66 -8.73 -6.30 -26.40
C THR A 66 -7.63 -7.35 -26.50
N THR A 67 -7.67 -8.42 -25.69
CA THR A 67 -6.68 -9.50 -25.76
C THR A 67 -6.69 -10.17 -27.14
N ALA A 68 -7.88 -10.47 -27.67
CA ALA A 68 -8.02 -11.06 -29.01
C ALA A 68 -7.49 -10.15 -30.12
N HIS A 69 -7.80 -8.85 -30.06
CA HIS A 69 -7.33 -7.87 -31.04
C HIS A 69 -5.80 -7.69 -31.00
N CYS A 70 -5.20 -7.73 -29.81
CA CYS A 70 -3.76 -7.62 -29.62
C CYS A 70 -3.01 -8.95 -29.75
N GLY A 71 -3.72 -10.07 -29.99
CA GLY A 71 -3.11 -11.40 -30.06
C GLY A 71 -2.47 -11.87 -28.74
N LEU A 72 -2.98 -11.38 -27.60
CA LEU A 72 -2.49 -11.74 -26.27
C LEU A 72 -3.27 -12.96 -25.74
N ASP A 73 -2.55 -14.04 -25.42
CA ASP A 73 -3.11 -15.19 -24.71
C ASP A 73 -2.70 -15.13 -23.24
N VAL A 74 -3.34 -14.22 -22.50
CA VAL A 74 -3.03 -13.94 -21.10
C VAL A 74 -4.31 -13.91 -20.26
N PRO A 75 -4.26 -14.27 -18.97
CA PRO A 75 -5.40 -14.13 -18.07
C PRO A 75 -5.87 -12.66 -17.99
N LEU A 76 -7.17 -12.44 -17.83
CA LEU A 76 -7.73 -11.07 -17.75
C LEU A 76 -7.19 -10.27 -16.56
N SER A 77 -6.74 -10.93 -15.50
CA SER A 77 -6.08 -10.31 -14.35
C SER A 77 -4.84 -9.51 -14.74
N THR A 78 -4.15 -9.90 -15.81
CA THR A 78 -2.95 -9.17 -16.31
C THR A 78 -3.26 -7.79 -16.86
N LEU A 79 -4.53 -7.52 -17.19
CA LEU A 79 -5.00 -6.24 -17.71
C LEU A 79 -5.60 -5.33 -16.63
N GLY A 80 -5.68 -5.81 -15.39
CA GLY A 80 -6.17 -5.00 -14.28
C GLY A 80 -5.05 -4.27 -13.53
N PRO A 81 -5.43 -3.32 -12.67
CA PRO A 81 -4.47 -2.55 -11.89
C PRO A 81 -3.69 -3.42 -10.92
N ALA A 82 -2.45 -3.02 -10.65
CA ALA A 82 -1.75 -3.44 -9.45
C ALA A 82 -2.34 -2.70 -8.23
N VAL A 83 -2.40 -3.35 -7.08
CA VAL A 83 -2.92 -2.75 -5.84
C VAL A 83 -1.84 -2.74 -4.76
N ILE A 84 -1.59 -1.58 -4.16
CA ILE A 84 -0.75 -1.45 -2.96
C ILE A 84 -1.65 -1.13 -1.77
N MET A 85 -1.66 -2.02 -0.78
CA MET A 85 -2.28 -1.79 0.52
C MET A 85 -1.28 -1.04 1.41
N PHE A 86 -1.42 0.29 1.45
CA PHE A 86 -0.61 1.14 2.31
C PHE A 86 -1.23 1.23 3.70
N HIS A 87 -0.61 0.59 4.67
CA HIS A 87 -1.11 0.44 6.04
C HIS A 87 -0.24 1.24 7.01
N GLU A 88 -0.83 2.26 7.61
CA GLU A 88 -0.17 3.11 8.58
C GLU A 88 -0.69 2.78 9.98
N THR A 89 0.19 2.33 10.88
CA THR A 89 -0.13 2.04 12.28
C THR A 89 0.56 3.01 13.22
N VAL A 90 0.01 3.20 14.43
CA VAL A 90 0.66 3.99 15.49
C VAL A 90 1.10 3.07 16.64
N HIS A 91 0.13 2.36 17.21
CA HIS A 91 0.35 1.59 18.44
C HIS A 91 0.57 0.10 18.18
N THR A 92 0.18 -0.41 17.02
CA THR A 92 0.27 -1.82 16.67
C THR A 92 1.45 -2.13 15.76
N GLN A 93 1.84 -3.41 15.79
CA GLN A 93 2.82 -3.94 14.87
C GLN A 93 2.23 -4.11 13.47
N LEU A 94 3.10 -4.07 12.47
CA LEU A 94 2.72 -4.25 11.07
C LEU A 94 2.35 -5.71 10.78
N LEU A 95 1.53 -5.93 9.75
CA LEU A 95 1.23 -7.28 9.27
C LEU A 95 2.54 -8.06 8.99
N GLY A 96 2.67 -9.24 9.58
CA GLY A 96 3.86 -10.10 9.43
C GLY A 96 4.99 -9.83 10.44
N SER A 97 4.85 -8.86 11.36
CA SER A 97 5.88 -8.58 12.38
C SER A 97 6.23 -9.78 13.26
N ASP A 98 5.22 -10.60 13.58
CA ASP A 98 5.35 -11.71 14.53
C ASP A 98 5.94 -12.96 13.86
N HIS A 99 5.95 -12.98 12.52
CA HIS A 99 6.40 -14.08 11.68
C HIS A 99 7.28 -13.55 10.54
N PRO A 100 8.54 -13.16 10.83
CA PRO A 100 9.41 -12.49 9.87
C PRO A 100 9.79 -13.36 8.65
N SER A 101 9.60 -14.68 8.75
CA SER A 101 9.75 -15.61 7.63
C SER A 101 8.57 -15.60 6.66
N GLU A 102 7.42 -15.06 7.07
CA GLU A 102 6.24 -14.96 6.23
C GLU A 102 6.22 -13.64 5.46
N VAL A 103 6.06 -13.77 4.16
CA VAL A 103 5.89 -12.61 3.27
C VAL A 103 4.48 -12.05 3.49
N PRO A 104 4.30 -10.75 3.80
CA PRO A 104 2.99 -10.17 4.11
C PRO A 104 1.93 -10.39 3.03
N GLU A 105 2.33 -10.47 1.76
CA GLU A 105 1.47 -10.80 0.63
C GLU A 105 0.81 -12.18 0.78
N LYS A 106 1.50 -13.16 1.38
CA LYS A 106 0.93 -14.48 1.63
C LYS A 106 -0.17 -14.41 2.69
N LEU A 107 0.05 -13.64 3.77
CA LEU A 107 -0.96 -13.41 4.79
C LEU A 107 -2.22 -12.73 4.21
N ILE A 108 -2.04 -11.78 3.31
CA ILE A 108 -3.13 -11.13 2.58
C ILE A 108 -3.90 -12.14 1.72
N GLN A 109 -3.20 -13.00 0.97
CA GLN A 109 -3.83 -14.05 0.16
C GLN A 109 -4.64 -15.02 1.04
N ASP A 110 -4.10 -15.44 2.17
CA ASP A 110 -4.79 -16.30 3.13
C ASP A 110 -6.04 -15.63 3.71
N LEU A 111 -6.02 -14.32 3.93
CA LEU A 111 -7.19 -13.55 4.39
C LEU A 111 -8.29 -13.46 3.32
N PHE A 112 -7.93 -13.19 2.07
CA PHE A 112 -8.87 -13.25 0.94
C PHE A 112 -9.48 -14.65 0.80
N TRP A 113 -8.66 -15.70 0.92
CA TRP A 113 -9.10 -17.08 0.88
C TRP A 113 -10.08 -17.42 2.00
N LYS A 114 -9.75 -17.06 3.25
CA LYS A 114 -10.62 -17.27 4.42
C LYS A 114 -11.98 -16.57 4.28
N LEU A 115 -12.02 -15.43 3.59
CA LEU A 115 -13.23 -14.65 3.37
C LEU A 115 -14.01 -15.07 2.12
N GLY A 116 -13.49 -16.00 1.30
CA GLY A 116 -14.11 -16.38 0.03
C GLY A 116 -14.27 -15.20 -0.94
N ARG A 117 -13.30 -14.28 -0.92
CA ARG A 117 -13.30 -13.06 -1.72
C ARG A 117 -11.99 -13.00 -2.50
N PHE A 118 -12.00 -13.46 -3.74
CA PHE A 118 -10.80 -13.54 -4.56
C PHE A 118 -10.66 -12.29 -5.43
N PRO A 119 -9.56 -11.54 -5.32
CA PRO A 119 -9.37 -10.31 -6.06
C PRO A 119 -8.81 -10.58 -7.48
N GLU A 120 -9.52 -11.41 -8.25
CA GLU A 120 -9.09 -11.90 -9.57
C GLU A 120 -8.93 -10.82 -10.65
N ALA A 121 -9.46 -9.62 -10.43
CA ALA A 121 -9.32 -8.51 -11.36
C ALA A 121 -7.92 -7.90 -11.34
N PHE A 122 -7.18 -7.99 -10.24
CA PHE A 122 -5.95 -7.24 -10.05
C PHE A 122 -4.74 -8.02 -10.57
N SER A 123 -3.79 -7.33 -11.18
CA SER A 123 -2.57 -7.93 -11.71
C SER A 123 -1.59 -8.33 -10.60
N SER A 124 -1.57 -7.55 -9.51
CA SER A 124 -0.87 -7.90 -8.27
C SER A 124 -1.47 -7.20 -7.06
N ILE A 125 -1.16 -7.72 -5.87
CA ILE A 125 -1.46 -7.06 -4.59
C ILE A 125 -0.19 -7.07 -3.74
N HIS A 126 0.19 -5.89 -3.27
CA HIS A 126 1.37 -5.68 -2.44
C HIS A 126 1.01 -5.02 -1.12
N TYR A 127 1.75 -5.35 -0.07
CA TYR A 127 1.62 -4.72 1.23
C TYR A 127 2.74 -3.71 1.46
N LYS A 128 2.38 -2.51 1.91
CA LYS A 128 3.36 -1.53 2.41
C LYS A 128 2.91 -1.00 3.76
N GLY A 129 3.51 -1.55 4.82
CA GLY A 129 3.31 -1.09 6.19
C GLY A 129 4.26 0.04 6.58
N THR A 130 3.80 1.00 7.38
CA THR A 130 4.65 1.98 8.06
C THR A 130 4.10 2.26 9.44
N ARG A 131 4.97 2.33 10.45
CA ARG A 131 4.59 2.70 11.81
C ARG A 131 4.98 4.15 12.07
N THR A 132 3.99 5.00 12.33
CA THR A 132 4.19 6.44 12.53
C THR A 132 4.04 6.77 14.01
N HIS A 133 5.17 7.06 14.66
CA HIS A 133 5.19 7.47 16.07
C HIS A 133 4.92 8.97 16.25
N ASN A 134 5.37 9.81 15.30
CA ASN A 134 5.16 11.25 15.30
C ASN A 134 4.66 11.69 13.92
N PRO A 135 3.43 12.22 13.78
CA PRO A 135 2.93 12.72 12.50
C PRO A 135 3.62 14.04 12.08
N PRO A 136 3.66 14.36 10.76
CA PRO A 136 3.15 13.54 9.66
C PRO A 136 4.14 12.44 9.24
N THR A 137 3.58 11.33 8.75
CA THR A 137 4.34 10.22 8.15
C THR A 137 5.19 10.72 7.00
N PHE A 138 6.50 10.50 7.06
CA PHE A 138 7.42 10.95 6.01
C PHE A 138 7.49 9.90 4.88
N TRP A 139 7.00 10.25 3.68
CA TRP A 139 6.82 9.31 2.55
C TRP A 139 8.10 8.88 1.83
N ALA A 140 9.25 9.53 2.05
CA ALA A 140 10.44 9.32 1.22
C ALA A 140 11.06 7.90 1.35
N SER A 141 10.85 7.21 2.47
CA SER A 141 11.36 5.85 2.69
C SER A 141 10.56 4.76 1.96
N ALA A 142 9.47 5.11 1.28
CA ALA A 142 8.71 4.15 0.48
C ALA A 142 9.35 3.84 -0.88
N CYS A 143 10.26 4.70 -1.38
CA CYS A 143 10.90 4.57 -2.70
C CYS A 143 12.33 4.04 -2.66
N SER A 144 12.96 3.94 -1.49
CA SER A 144 14.30 3.38 -1.34
C SER A 144 14.21 1.98 -0.73
N GLY A 145 14.46 0.96 -1.54
CA GLY A 145 14.78 -0.37 -1.03
C GLY A 145 16.14 -0.34 -0.36
N GLU A 146 16.20 0.15 0.87
CA GLU A 146 17.39 0.05 1.71
C GLU A 146 16.94 -0.22 3.15
N ALA A 147 17.19 -1.45 3.59
CA ALA A 147 17.28 -1.76 4.99
C ALA A 147 18.53 -1.06 5.53
N THR A 148 18.38 -0.07 6.40
CA THR A 148 19.47 0.34 7.29
C THR A 148 18.89 0.65 8.66
N GLY A 149 19.35 -0.14 9.63
CA GLY A 149 19.25 0.17 11.04
C GLY A 149 20.16 1.34 11.42
N GLU A 150 20.09 1.65 12.71
CA GLU A 150 20.86 2.65 13.45
C GLU A 150 20.32 4.09 13.42
N GLN A 151 19.57 4.37 14.48
CA GLN A 151 19.26 5.69 15.00
C GLN A 151 20.54 6.49 15.28
N TYR A 152 20.78 7.54 14.50
CA TYR A 152 21.70 8.61 14.86
C TYR A 152 21.07 9.50 15.94
N HIS A 153 21.74 9.60 17.09
CA HIS A 153 21.48 10.59 18.14
C HIS A 153 22.22 11.90 17.83
N PRO A 154 21.59 13.08 17.82
CA PRO A 154 22.31 14.36 17.71
C PRO A 154 22.17 15.19 19.00
N SER A 155 23.26 15.33 19.77
CA SER A 155 23.60 16.46 20.67
C SER A 155 24.84 16.04 21.50
N SER A 156 25.92 16.81 21.66
CA SER A 156 26.07 18.26 21.74
C SER A 156 27.43 18.70 21.20
N LEU A 157 27.43 19.83 20.48
CA LEU A 157 28.60 20.63 20.16
C LEU A 157 29.34 21.09 21.43
N ALA A 158 30.67 21.18 21.32
CA ALA A 158 31.58 21.76 22.29
C ALA A 158 31.47 23.30 22.39
N PRO A 159 31.89 23.94 23.49
CA PRO A 159 32.30 25.34 23.48
C PRO A 159 33.82 25.44 23.23
N GLY A 160 34.19 26.32 22.29
CA GLY A 160 35.57 26.55 21.90
C GLY A 160 36.31 27.62 22.71
N ARG A 161 37.64 27.43 22.72
CA ARG A 161 38.77 28.40 22.69
C ARG A 161 39.07 29.24 23.93
N HIS A 162 40.27 29.05 24.49
CA HIS A 162 41.26 30.14 24.55
C HIS A 162 42.72 29.65 24.59
N LEU A 163 43.62 30.57 24.31
CA LEU A 163 44.98 30.50 23.75
C LEU A 163 46.06 30.30 24.83
N GLN A 164 47.14 29.53 24.58
CA GLN A 164 48.49 29.90 25.06
C GLN A 164 49.63 29.18 24.31
N SER A 165 50.63 29.98 23.94
CA SER A 165 51.84 29.71 23.15
C SER A 165 52.94 28.97 23.95
N PRO A 166 54.03 28.51 23.30
CA PRO A 166 55.03 27.65 23.92
C PRO A 166 56.21 28.45 24.51
N GLU A 167 56.68 28.05 25.69
CA GLU A 167 58.07 28.23 26.13
C GLU A 167 58.62 26.81 26.33
N GLY A 168 59.80 26.41 25.84
CA GLY A 168 61.08 27.11 25.90
C GLY A 168 61.99 26.21 26.73
N SER A 169 62.92 25.53 26.07
CA SER A 169 63.86 24.57 26.65
C SER A 169 64.97 25.29 27.41
N GLU A 170 65.31 24.82 28.62
CA GLU A 170 66.66 24.55 29.13
C GLU A 170 66.60 23.79 30.46
#